data_AF-A0A7G2K2D2-F1
#
_entry.id   AF-A0A7G2K2D2-F1
#
_cell.length_a   1.000
_cell.length_b   1.000
_cell.length_c   1.000
_cell.angle_alpha   90.00
_cell.angle_beta   90.00
_cell.angle_gamma   90.00
#
_symmetry.space_group_name_H-M   'P 1'
#
loop_
_entity.id
_entity.type
_entity.pdbx_description
1 polymer ?
#
loop_
_entity_poly.entity_id
_entity_poly.type
_entity_poly.pdbx_seq_one_letter_code
_entity_poly.pdbx_strand_id
1 'polypeptide(L)'
;DKVERTKWLEQTIADEEKQNQLEQLAEQYEELRKEFEHKLEVKRKKIIKGDDLAPGVLKVVKVYLAVKRQIQPGDKMAGRHGNKGVISKINPVEDMPYDENGQPVEIVLNPLGVPSRMNIGQILETHLGLAAKGIGDQINAMLKQKQEVEK
;
A
#
# COMPACT_ATOMS: atom_id res chain seq x y z
N ASP A 1 -38.73 -21.43 -16.41
CA ASP A 1 -38.88 -20.11 -17.06
C ASP A 1 -38.15 -19.04 -16.26
N LYS A 2 -37.30 -18.24 -16.92
CA LYS A 2 -36.55 -17.16 -16.25
C LYS A 2 -37.34 -15.86 -16.38
N VAL A 3 -37.98 -15.44 -15.29
CA VAL A 3 -38.66 -14.15 -15.21
C VAL A 3 -37.65 -13.02 -15.42
N GLU A 4 -38.02 -12.01 -16.21
CA GLU A 4 -37.20 -10.82 -16.43
C GLU A 4 -36.93 -10.08 -15.11
N ARG A 5 -35.70 -9.59 -14.94
CA ARG A 5 -35.23 -8.96 -13.68
C ARG A 5 -36.07 -7.77 -13.22
N THR A 6 -36.72 -7.09 -14.16
CA THR A 6 -37.62 -5.96 -13.91
C THR A 6 -38.91 -6.36 -13.21
N LYS A 7 -39.35 -7.62 -13.37
CA LYS A 7 -40.62 -8.15 -12.84
C LYS A 7 -40.43 -8.97 -11.56
N TRP A 8 -39.22 -9.00 -11.00
CA TRP A 8 -38.92 -9.77 -9.78
C TRP A 8 -39.57 -9.20 -8.54
N LEU A 9 -39.72 -7.88 -8.48
CA LEU A 9 -40.31 -7.15 -7.34
C LEU A 9 -41.82 -6.95 -7.47
N GLU A 10 -42.42 -7.38 -8.59
CA GLU A 10 -43.86 -7.27 -8.88
C GLU A 10 -44.58 -8.62 -8.67
N GLN A 11 -43.90 -9.63 -8.14
CA GLN A 11 -44.47 -10.96 -7.95
C GLN A 11 -45.40 -11.02 -6.74
N THR A 12 -46.56 -11.64 -6.91
CA THR A 12 -47.49 -11.91 -5.82
C THR A 12 -47.10 -13.20 -5.10
N ILE A 13 -46.85 -13.11 -3.80
CA ILE A 13 -46.53 -14.25 -2.93
C ILE A 13 -47.74 -14.53 -2.03
N ALA A 14 -48.06 -15.81 -1.82
CA ALA A 14 -49.22 -16.23 -1.00
C ALA A 14 -49.03 -16.05 0.52
N ASP A 15 -47.80 -15.79 0.96
CA ASP A 15 -47.40 -15.65 2.36
C ASP A 15 -47.32 -14.15 2.73
N GLU A 16 -48.16 -13.72 3.66
CA GLU A 16 -48.39 -12.30 3.99
C GLU A 16 -47.15 -11.62 4.57
N GLU A 17 -46.32 -12.32 5.36
CA GLU A 17 -45.07 -11.78 5.90
C GLU A 17 -44.03 -11.53 4.79
N LYS A 18 -43.92 -12.46 3.84
CA LYS A 18 -42.99 -12.36 2.71
C LYS A 18 -43.44 -11.31 1.70
N GLN A 19 -44.75 -11.15 1.52
CA GLN A 19 -45.32 -10.10 0.68
C GLN A 19 -44.97 -8.71 1.21
N ASN A 20 -45.11 -8.48 2.52
CA ASN A 20 -44.72 -7.22 3.17
C ASN A 20 -43.21 -6.93 3.04
N GLN A 21 -42.35 -7.95 3.18
CA GLN A 21 -40.90 -7.80 2.98
C GLN A 21 -40.56 -7.45 1.52
N LEU A 22 -41.26 -8.05 0.56
CA LEU A 22 -41.06 -7.79 -0.87
C LEU A 22 -41.46 -6.36 -1.23
N GLU A 23 -42.54 -5.85 -0.66
CA GLU A 23 -42.99 -4.45 -0.83
C GLU A 23 -42.00 -3.45 -0.22
N GLN A 24 -41.51 -3.69 1.00
CA GLN A 24 -40.47 -2.86 1.61
C GLN A 24 -39.18 -2.84 0.78
N LEU A 25 -38.79 -3.99 0.24
CA LEU A 25 -37.60 -4.11 -0.60
C LEU A 25 -37.79 -3.42 -1.96
N ALA A 26 -39.00 -3.45 -2.51
CA ALA A 26 -39.36 -2.70 -3.71
C ALA A 26 -39.29 -1.18 -3.48
N GLU A 27 -39.81 -0.69 -2.36
CA GLU A 27 -39.76 0.73 -1.98
C GLU A 27 -38.31 1.21 -1.78
N GLN A 28 -37.49 0.46 -1.03
CA GLN A 28 -36.07 0.75 -0.85
C GLN A 28 -35.31 0.73 -2.18
N TYR A 29 -35.64 -0.21 -3.07
CA TYR A 29 -35.05 -0.28 -4.40
C TYR A 29 -35.38 0.96 -5.23
N GLU A 30 -36.62 1.44 -5.19
CA GLU A 30 -37.02 2.67 -5.89
C GLU A 30 -36.31 3.91 -5.34
N GLU A 31 -36.20 4.04 -4.02
CA GLU A 31 -35.49 5.15 -3.38
C GLU A 31 -34.02 5.17 -3.78
N LEU A 32 -33.35 4.01 -3.68
CA LEU A 32 -31.96 3.85 -4.04
C LEU A 32 -31.74 4.13 -5.55
N ARG A 33 -32.66 3.67 -6.40
CA ARG A 33 -32.63 3.95 -7.84
C ARG A 33 -32.68 5.45 -8.12
N LYS A 34 -33.60 6.18 -7.47
CA LYS A 34 -33.72 7.64 -7.60
C LYS A 34 -32.45 8.34 -7.13
N GLU A 35 -31.87 7.91 -6.01
CA GLU A 35 -30.63 8.47 -5.48
C GLU A 35 -29.45 8.26 -6.46
N PHE A 36 -29.31 7.06 -7.03
CA PHE A 36 -28.28 6.77 -8.02
C PHE A 36 -28.47 7.55 -9.32
N GLU A 37 -29.71 7.69 -9.79
CA GLU A 37 -30.03 8.46 -10.99
C GLU A 37 -29.67 9.94 -10.81
N HIS A 38 -29.97 10.51 -9.63
CA HIS A 38 -29.54 11.86 -9.28
C HIS A 38 -28.01 11.99 -9.23
N LYS A 39 -27.30 11.07 -8.56
CA LYS A 39 -25.82 11.06 -8.51
C LYS A 39 -25.20 10.97 -9.92
N LEU A 40 -25.81 10.18 -10.81
CA LEU A 40 -25.37 10.03 -12.20
C LEU A 40 -25.58 11.34 -12.95
N GLU A 41 -26.75 11.96 -12.82
CA GLU A 41 -27.06 13.24 -13.46
C GLU A 41 -26.07 14.34 -13.04
N VAL A 42 -25.75 14.43 -11.74
CA VAL A 42 -24.78 15.39 -11.21
C VAL A 42 -23.38 15.16 -11.79
N LYS A 43 -22.91 13.90 -11.82
CA LYS A 43 -21.59 13.58 -12.42
C LYS A 43 -21.57 13.87 -13.92
N ARG A 44 -22.65 13.55 -14.64
CA ARG A 44 -22.79 13.81 -16.07
C ARG A 44 -22.72 15.31 -16.37
N LYS A 45 -23.44 16.13 -15.61
CA LYS A 45 -23.38 17.60 -15.73
C LYS A 45 -21.96 18.13 -15.49
N LYS A 46 -21.23 17.59 -14.50
CA LYS A 46 -19.84 17.97 -14.22
C LYS A 46 -18.88 17.62 -15.36
N ILE A 47 -19.05 16.50 -16.04
CA ILE A 47 -18.17 16.06 -17.14
C ILE A 47 -18.47 16.84 -18.43
N ILE A 48 -19.74 17.16 -18.70
CA ILE A 48 -20.15 17.90 -19.91
C ILE A 48 -19.83 19.39 -19.78
N LYS A 49 -19.95 19.95 -18.58
CA LYS A 49 -19.57 21.34 -18.34
C LYS A 49 -18.09 21.50 -18.62
N GLY A 50 -17.74 22.47 -19.48
CA GLY A 50 -16.35 22.79 -19.77
C GLY A 50 -15.59 23.23 -18.52
N ASP A 51 -14.31 22.92 -18.48
CA ASP A 51 -13.42 23.37 -17.42
C ASP A 51 -13.21 24.89 -17.48
N ASP A 52 -13.11 25.52 -16.32
CA ASP A 52 -12.77 26.93 -16.22
C ASP A 52 -11.26 27.09 -16.47
N LEU A 53 -10.91 27.68 -17.62
CA LEU A 53 -9.53 27.88 -18.07
C LEU A 53 -9.12 29.33 -17.87
N ALA A 54 -7.83 29.56 -17.61
CA ALA A 54 -7.28 30.92 -17.53
C ALA A 54 -7.53 31.70 -18.84
N PRO A 55 -7.72 33.03 -18.77
CA PRO A 55 -8.01 33.83 -19.96
C PRO A 55 -6.90 33.69 -21.00
N GLY A 56 -7.28 33.40 -22.25
CA GLY A 56 -6.36 33.16 -23.37
C GLY A 56 -5.97 31.69 -23.60
N VAL A 57 -6.38 30.76 -22.73
CA VAL A 57 -6.11 29.32 -22.90
C VAL A 57 -7.30 28.60 -23.54
N LEU A 58 -7.08 27.95 -24.69
CA LEU A 58 -8.14 27.23 -25.41
C LEU A 58 -8.35 25.79 -24.94
N LYS A 59 -7.27 25.06 -24.66
CA LYS A 59 -7.29 23.65 -24.19
C LYS A 59 -6.07 23.37 -23.32
N VAL A 60 -6.23 22.48 -22.33
CA VAL A 60 -5.14 22.00 -21.47
C VAL A 60 -5.06 20.47 -21.56
N VAL A 61 -3.85 19.93 -21.71
CA VAL A 61 -3.58 18.49 -21.69
C VAL A 61 -2.64 18.20 -20.52
N LYS A 62 -3.08 17.34 -19.59
CA LYS A 62 -2.26 16.88 -18.46
C LYS A 62 -1.77 15.46 -18.74
N VAL A 63 -0.46 15.26 -18.79
CA VAL A 63 0.17 13.95 -18.96
C VAL A 63 0.79 13.53 -17.64
N TYR A 64 0.36 12.38 -17.11
CA TYR A 64 0.91 11.80 -15.89
C TYR A 64 1.95 10.75 -16.26
N LEU A 65 3.21 10.98 -15.89
CA LEU A 65 4.30 10.04 -16.10
C LEU A 65 4.75 9.45 -14.75
N ALA A 66 4.69 8.14 -14.62
CA ALA A 66 5.25 7.43 -13.47
C ALA A 66 6.65 6.90 -13.81
N VAL A 67 7.64 7.21 -12.97
CA VAL A 67 9.02 6.74 -13.13
C VAL A 67 9.49 6.09 -11.84
N LYS A 68 10.04 4.87 -11.94
CA LYS A 68 10.75 4.23 -10.82
C LYS A 68 12.18 4.73 -10.78
N ARG A 69 12.56 5.41 -9.70
CA ARG A 69 13.93 5.88 -9.48
C ARG A 69 14.70 4.85 -8.65
N GLN A 70 15.92 4.54 -9.08
CA GLN A 70 16.83 3.68 -8.35
C GLN A 70 17.70 4.52 -7.40
N ILE A 71 18.25 3.86 -6.38
CA ILE A 71 19.18 4.49 -5.45
C ILE A 71 20.52 4.74 -6.13
N GLN A 72 21.11 5.90 -5.92
CA GLN A 72 22.35 6.31 -6.57
C GLN A 72 23.30 7.04 -5.60
N PRO A 73 24.62 7.01 -5.86
CA PRO A 73 25.56 7.85 -5.12
C PRO A 73 25.14 9.32 -5.18
N GLY A 74 25.22 10.02 -4.05
CA GLY A 74 24.69 11.37 -3.91
C GLY A 74 23.27 11.46 -3.34
N ASP A 75 22.53 10.35 -3.28
CA ASP A 75 21.23 10.34 -2.60
C ASP A 75 21.40 10.52 -1.08
N LYS A 76 20.47 11.25 -0.47
CA LYS A 76 20.48 11.54 0.96
C LYS A 76 19.61 10.53 1.71
N MET A 77 20.19 9.88 2.71
CA MET A 77 19.53 8.92 3.58
C MET A 77 19.55 9.41 5.03
N ALA A 78 18.56 8.99 5.81
CA ALA A 78 18.47 9.31 7.23
C ALA A 78 17.97 8.11 8.05
N GLY A 79 18.53 7.92 9.23
CA GLY A 79 18.05 6.95 10.21
C GLY A 79 17.06 7.57 11.19
N ARG A 80 16.39 6.71 11.97
CA ARG A 80 15.34 7.09 12.92
C ARG A 80 15.86 7.87 14.14
N HIS A 81 17.15 7.76 14.42
CA HIS A 81 17.84 8.44 15.53
C HIS A 81 18.51 9.75 15.11
N GLY A 82 18.04 10.36 14.02
CA GLY A 82 18.51 11.67 13.56
C GLY A 82 19.87 11.67 12.84
N ASN A 83 20.51 10.51 12.66
CA ASN A 83 21.69 10.38 11.81
C ASN A 83 21.32 10.59 10.34
N LYS A 84 22.01 11.50 9.66
CA LYS A 84 21.80 11.80 8.24
C LYS A 84 23.13 11.62 7.49
N GLY A 85 23.06 11.08 6.28
CA GLY A 85 24.22 10.83 5.44
C GLY A 85 23.87 10.94 3.96
N VAL A 86 24.90 11.07 3.13
CA VAL A 86 24.79 10.98 1.67
C VAL A 86 25.51 9.71 1.24
N ILE A 87 24.95 8.96 0.29
CA ILE A 87 25.57 7.74 -0.22
C ILE A 87 26.86 8.13 -0.95
N SER A 88 28.00 7.65 -0.45
CA SER A 88 29.31 7.95 -1.03
C SER A 88 29.61 7.09 -2.26
N LYS A 89 29.47 5.76 -2.12
CA LYS A 89 29.75 4.77 -3.15
C LYS A 89 28.93 3.52 -2.92
N ILE A 90 28.54 2.84 -3.99
CA ILE A 90 27.95 1.50 -3.97
C ILE A 90 29.09 0.53 -4.30
N ASN A 91 29.45 -0.33 -3.35
CA ASN A 91 30.51 -1.33 -3.54
C ASN A 91 29.92 -2.66 -4.03
N PRO A 92 30.68 -3.43 -4.82
CA PRO A 92 30.38 -4.85 -5.08
C PRO A 92 30.32 -5.67 -3.79
N VAL A 93 29.64 -6.81 -3.83
CA VAL A 93 29.38 -7.64 -2.64
C VAL A 93 30.67 -8.27 -2.11
N GLU A 94 31.59 -8.61 -3.01
CA GLU A 94 32.91 -9.17 -2.72
C GLU A 94 33.83 -8.26 -1.92
N ASP A 95 33.63 -6.93 -2.00
CA ASP A 95 34.41 -5.94 -1.27
C ASP A 95 33.84 -5.64 0.13
N MET A 96 32.64 -6.15 0.44
CA MET A 96 31.97 -5.88 1.71
C MET A 96 32.49 -6.81 2.81
N PRO A 97 32.66 -6.30 4.05
CA PRO A 97 32.93 -7.15 5.21
C PRO A 97 31.83 -8.20 5.37
N TYR A 98 32.21 -9.42 5.74
CA TYR A 98 31.31 -10.56 5.91
C TYR A 98 31.48 -11.21 7.28
N ASP A 99 30.45 -11.94 7.72
CA ASP A 99 30.48 -12.71 8.97
C ASP A 99 31.09 -14.11 8.78
N GLU A 100 31.21 -14.88 9.88
CA GLU A 100 31.78 -16.24 9.85
C GLU A 100 30.97 -17.21 8.96
N ASN A 101 29.70 -16.91 8.69
CA ASN A 101 28.83 -17.69 7.82
C ASN A 101 28.89 -17.22 6.36
N GLY A 102 29.71 -16.20 6.05
CA GLY A 102 29.87 -15.62 4.72
C GLY A 102 28.77 -14.61 4.35
N GLN A 103 27.95 -14.16 5.30
CA GLN A 103 26.93 -13.14 5.04
C GLN A 103 27.58 -11.74 4.98
N PRO A 104 27.52 -11.04 3.83
CA PRO A 104 28.06 -9.70 3.69
C PRO A 104 27.18 -8.66 4.39
N VAL A 105 27.81 -7.61 4.92
CA VAL A 105 27.13 -6.44 5.47
C VAL A 105 26.59 -5.56 4.34
N GLU A 106 25.39 -5.01 4.50
CA GLU A 106 24.77 -4.17 3.46
C GLU A 106 25.15 -2.68 3.58
N ILE A 107 25.31 -2.15 4.79
CA ILE A 107 25.58 -0.73 5.06
C ILE A 107 26.68 -0.60 6.13
N VAL A 108 27.70 0.21 5.84
CA VAL A 108 28.76 0.55 6.80
C VAL A 108 28.58 2.00 7.27
N LEU A 109 28.43 2.19 8.57
CA LEU A 109 28.30 3.51 9.19
C LEU A 109 29.55 3.88 9.98
N ASN A 110 29.89 5.17 9.97
CA ASN A 110 31.01 5.69 10.76
C ASN A 110 30.63 5.79 12.26
N PRO A 111 31.34 5.11 13.18
CA PRO A 111 31.02 5.12 14.60
C PRO A 111 31.27 6.48 15.28
N LEU A 112 32.13 7.33 14.73
CA LEU A 112 32.49 8.62 15.35
C LEU A 112 31.30 9.58 15.45
N GLY A 113 30.28 9.42 14.61
CA GLY A 113 29.07 10.23 14.64
C GLY A 113 28.16 9.96 15.83
N VAL A 114 28.33 8.80 16.50
CA VAL A 114 27.50 8.38 17.63
C VAL A 114 27.83 9.12 18.93
N PRO A 115 29.07 9.08 19.45
CA PRO A 115 29.41 9.76 20.70
C PRO A 115 29.24 11.28 20.59
N SER A 116 29.58 11.87 19.44
CA SER A 116 29.47 13.31 19.23
C SER A 116 28.04 13.84 19.28
N ARG A 117 27.05 13.05 18.84
CA ARG A 117 25.64 13.45 18.82
C ARG A 117 24.81 12.83 19.95
N MET A 118 25.44 12.02 20.79
CA MET A 118 24.82 11.30 21.91
C MET A 118 23.57 10.50 21.53
N ASN A 119 23.49 10.00 20.28
CA ASN A 119 22.37 9.20 19.81
C ASN A 119 22.62 7.69 20.04
N ILE A 120 22.76 7.33 21.32
CA ILE A 120 23.05 5.96 21.79
C ILE A 120 21.94 4.98 21.39
N GLY A 121 20.71 5.46 21.25
CA GLY A 121 19.55 4.66 20.86
C GLY A 121 19.75 3.85 19.56
N GLN A 122 20.55 4.34 18.61
CA GLN A 122 20.83 3.60 17.38
C GLN A 122 21.64 2.32 17.64
N ILE A 123 22.52 2.33 18.64
CA ILE A 123 23.31 1.16 19.04
C ILE A 123 22.38 0.13 19.67
N LEU A 124 21.50 0.57 20.58
CA LEU A 124 20.50 -0.31 21.20
C LEU A 124 19.54 -0.91 20.17
N GLU A 125 19.06 -0.11 19.20
CA GLU A 125 18.24 -0.61 18.09
C GLU A 125 18.99 -1.65 17.25
N THR A 126 20.28 -1.41 16.96
CA THR A 126 21.10 -2.35 16.20
C THR A 126 21.28 -3.69 16.93
N HIS A 127 21.55 -3.68 18.24
CA HIS A 127 21.67 -4.90 19.04
C HIS A 127 20.36 -5.67 19.11
N LEU A 128 19.26 -4.98 19.38
CA LEU A 128 17.94 -5.61 19.43
C LEU A 128 17.52 -6.16 18.06
N GLY A 129 17.83 -5.45 16.98
CA GLY A 129 17.61 -5.89 15.61
C GLY A 129 18.38 -7.18 15.28
N LEU A 130 19.64 -7.28 15.70
CA LEU A 130 20.44 -8.49 15.50
C LEU A 130 19.87 -9.68 16.29
N ALA A 131 19.48 -9.47 17.55
CA ALA A 131 18.84 -10.51 18.36
C ALA A 131 17.51 -10.98 17.74
N ALA A 132 16.68 -10.04 17.27
CA ALA A 132 15.42 -10.35 16.60
C ALA A 132 15.62 -11.13 15.30
N LYS A 133 16.62 -10.76 14.49
CA LYS A 133 17.00 -11.51 13.29
C LYS A 133 17.42 -12.94 13.64
N GLY A 134 18.26 -13.11 14.66
CA GLY A 134 18.69 -14.43 15.12
C GLY A 134 17.52 -15.33 15.58
N ILE A 135 16.55 -14.78 16.31
CA ILE A 135 15.32 -15.50 16.66
C ILE A 135 14.52 -15.87 15.40
N GLY A 136 14.40 -14.94 14.44
CA GLY A 136 13.76 -15.18 13.15
C GLY A 136 14.42 -16.31 12.36
N ASP A 137 15.75 -16.36 12.34
CA ASP A 137 16.51 -17.40 11.67
C ASP A 137 16.31 -18.78 12.32
N GLN A 138 16.23 -18.84 13.66
CA GLN A 138 15.90 -20.07 14.38
C GLN A 138 14.50 -20.58 14.04
N ILE A 139 13.50 -19.70 14.05
CA ILE A 139 12.12 -20.05 13.68
C ILE A 139 12.07 -20.56 12.23
N ASN A 140 12.76 -19.87 11.32
CA ASN A 140 12.84 -20.26 9.92
C ASN A 140 13.47 -21.66 9.75
N ALA A 141 14.52 -21.97 10.51
CA ALA A 141 15.13 -23.30 10.51
C ALA A 141 14.15 -24.37 10.99
N MET A 142 13.42 -24.12 12.09
CA MET A 142 12.38 -25.04 12.59
C MET A 142 11.26 -25.28 11.57
N LEU A 143 10.82 -24.23 10.88
CA LEU A 143 9.78 -24.35 9.85
C LEU A 143 10.24 -25.16 8.65
N LYS A 144 11.48 -24.95 8.18
CA LYS A 144 12.05 -25.74 7.08
C LYS A 144 12.15 -27.22 7.44
N GLN A 145 12.62 -27.54 8.64
CA GLN A 145 12.68 -28.92 9.13
C GLN A 145 11.28 -29.56 9.17
N LYS A 146 10.26 -28.83 9.66
CA LYS A 146 8.89 -29.32 9.68
C LYS A 146 8.35 -29.60 8.26
N GLN A 147 8.61 -28.70 7.31
CA GLN A 147 8.20 -28.88 5.91
C GLN A 147 8.87 -30.07 5.24
N GLU A 148 10.11 -30.39 5.60
CA GLU A 148 10.82 -31.57 5.10
C GLU A 148 10.26 -32.87 5.69
N VAL A 149 9.76 -32.85 6.93
CA VAL A 149 9.12 -34.01 7.58
C VAL A 149 7.69 -34.25 7.08
N GLU A 150 6.97 -33.19 6.69
CA GLU A 150 5.62 -33.29 6.14
C GLU A 150 5.59 -33.66 4.64
N LYS A 151 6.73 -33.64 3.95
CA LYS A 151 6.90 -34.11 2.57
C LYS A 151 7.28 -35.58 2.52
#